data_AF-A0AA43PCE4-F1
#
_entry.id   AF-A0AA43PCE4-F1
#
_cell.length_a   1.000
_cell.length_b   1.000
_cell.length_c   1.000
_cell.angle_alpha   90.00
_cell.angle_beta   90.00
_cell.angle_gamma   90.00
#
_symmetry.space_group_name_H-M   'P 1'
#
loop_
_entity.id
_entity.type
_entity.pdbx_description
1 polymer ?
#
loop_
_entity_poly.entity_id
_entity_poly.type
_entity_poly.pdbx_seq_one_letter_code
_entity_poly.pdbx_strand_id
1 'polypeptide(L)'
;MTPEKKRKLRNIAILSLLGLIGGTMAFQAFNQQAINDRENTVQVNVGGRVHDYYNRDTENKDVFVENYGERPIMARIRLSEFLEYQRGDEDFTPLVAGSERDNLATWITWIPSANNINQRADTGNSSAFNRYAQLTFGWSREVEVEEGEEVDEAKLAPWYMPTFNHDNLDLRTAAAGHARDYIAGAGATDGTTDGTTHPGDGTDAYWSSGDTFDNSAGIWPGETVTHQAAQNLRQQRAPMTIEQWSNLLPYQQIGDFWVVDHTTGWAYWASLLEPGNASSYLLDAAELTDAIEDTVFNGSYYYGIHVDSQLISPDNSEEFLPGGDSRLEAFLTGIKNNSMIDEGNARPDIDLPPSSFDFDAMAPGRVFTMAGEQYRYLEDMGNGNHMIIRHEAIRETSVDMQPQVMSNWFSALDAEVRGIVQPVSIPAVVPGINEDVVSTWEGGFRWIPAGWATNPVFNTVRADRTAVSSSGTPQAFALSLADVVHFSTETGPFPNFRERAGGRGTLWFLRTPSTAINTWNIVPNILPQSLDIGHLNAISFMNDHQVGSGGVRPAIIVHQ
;
A
#
# COMPACT_ATOMS: atom_id res chain seq x y z
N MET A 1 25.34 -24.62 15.64
CA MET A 1 24.87 -25.98 15.99
C MET A 1 24.30 -25.92 17.40
N THR A 2 22.98 -25.98 17.55
CA THR A 2 22.26 -25.71 18.81
C THR A 2 21.68 -27.00 19.45
N PRO A 3 21.36 -26.98 20.76
CA PRO A 3 21.10 -28.16 21.59
C PRO A 3 19.85 -29.00 21.24
N GLU A 4 19.03 -28.59 20.28
CA GLU A 4 17.80 -29.29 19.92
C GLU A 4 17.98 -30.56 19.09
N LYS A 5 19.20 -30.81 18.55
CA LYS A 5 19.54 -32.06 17.83
C LYS A 5 19.57 -33.33 18.71
N LYS A 6 19.27 -33.25 20.01
CA LYS A 6 19.25 -34.41 20.93
C LYS A 6 17.86 -34.98 21.25
N ARG A 7 16.74 -34.42 20.77
CA ARG A 7 15.40 -34.82 21.26
C ARG A 7 14.42 -35.46 20.26
N LYS A 8 14.78 -35.73 19.00
CA LYS A 8 13.87 -36.38 18.02
C LYS A 8 14.45 -37.59 17.28
N LEU A 9 15.04 -38.54 18.00
CA LEU A 9 15.37 -39.88 17.49
C LEU A 9 14.81 -41.03 18.36
N ARG A 10 13.85 -40.72 19.23
CA ARG A 10 13.00 -41.72 19.90
C ARG A 10 11.67 -41.77 19.17
N ASN A 11 11.59 -42.57 18.10
CA ASN A 11 10.39 -43.24 17.60
C ASN A 11 10.68 -43.73 16.19
N ILE A 12 11.00 -45.01 16.06
CA ILE A 12 10.72 -45.97 14.97
C ILE A 12 11.73 -47.10 15.14
N ALA A 13 11.37 -48.07 15.98
CA ALA A 13 11.99 -49.38 16.04
C ALA A 13 10.98 -50.33 16.66
N ILE A 14 10.11 -50.94 15.84
CA ILE A 14 9.46 -52.23 16.06
C ILE A 14 8.89 -52.65 14.70
N LEU A 15 9.49 -53.68 14.09
CA LEU A 15 8.80 -54.81 13.45
C LEU A 15 9.84 -55.80 12.91
N SER A 16 10.11 -56.80 13.73
CA SER A 16 10.79 -58.04 13.36
C SER A 16 9.79 -59.00 12.71
N LEU A 17 10.16 -59.73 11.65
CA LEU A 17 10.07 -61.21 11.58
C LEU A 17 10.58 -61.81 10.23
N LEU A 18 11.66 -62.61 10.35
CA LEU A 18 11.93 -63.95 9.80
C LEU A 18 11.31 -64.45 8.47
N GLY A 19 12.15 -65.02 7.59
CA GLY A 19 11.74 -65.97 6.54
C GLY A 19 12.83 -66.34 5.53
N LEU A 20 13.30 -67.59 5.56
CA LEU A 20 14.45 -68.17 4.85
C LEU A 20 14.05 -68.71 3.44
N ILE A 21 15.01 -68.70 2.48
CA ILE A 21 15.23 -69.64 1.33
C ILE A 21 15.23 -68.99 -0.08
N GLY A 22 16.44 -68.98 -0.68
CA GLY A 22 16.74 -69.52 -2.02
C GLY A 22 16.29 -68.78 -3.29
N GLY A 23 17.27 -68.25 -4.03
CA GLY A 23 17.23 -68.25 -5.51
C GLY A 23 17.04 -66.90 -6.21
N THR A 24 18.01 -66.60 -7.09
CA THR A 24 18.02 -65.53 -8.11
C THR A 24 17.90 -64.07 -7.63
N MET A 25 19.02 -63.36 -7.67
CA MET A 25 19.11 -61.92 -7.47
C MET A 25 18.35 -61.18 -8.59
N ALA A 26 17.08 -60.87 -8.37
CA ALA A 26 16.41 -59.77 -9.04
C ALA A 26 16.49 -58.56 -8.09
N PHE A 27 17.20 -57.52 -8.50
CA PHE A 27 17.20 -56.24 -7.79
C PHE A 27 15.76 -55.68 -7.83
N GLN A 28 15.06 -55.72 -6.72
CA GLN A 28 13.78 -55.03 -6.53
C GLN A 28 13.95 -53.98 -5.43
N ALA A 29 13.90 -52.71 -5.81
CA ALA A 29 13.90 -51.61 -4.88
C ALA A 29 12.50 -51.44 -4.29
N PHE A 30 12.29 -51.89 -3.05
CA PHE A 30 11.10 -51.58 -2.26
C PHE A 30 11.44 -50.45 -1.28
N ASN A 31 10.60 -49.40 -1.24
CA ASN A 31 10.79 -48.17 -0.46
C ASN A 31 11.98 -47.29 -0.85
N GLN A 32 12.02 -46.82 -2.10
CA GLN A 32 12.77 -45.61 -2.41
C GLN A 32 11.92 -44.39 -2.06
N GLN A 33 12.41 -43.56 -1.14
CA GLN A 33 11.84 -42.26 -0.82
C GLN A 33 12.98 -41.24 -0.89
N ALA A 34 12.71 -40.10 -1.52
CA ALA A 34 13.61 -38.96 -1.59
C ALA A 34 12.90 -37.77 -0.96
N ILE A 35 13.60 -37.01 -0.12
CA ILE A 35 13.19 -35.66 0.28
C ILE A 35 14.23 -34.69 -0.25
N ASN A 36 13.78 -33.70 -1.01
CA ASN A 36 14.57 -32.52 -1.31
C ASN A 36 14.25 -31.52 -0.20
N ASP A 37 15.02 -31.56 0.87
CA ASP A 37 14.90 -30.62 1.98
C ASP A 37 15.81 -29.41 1.73
N ARG A 38 15.26 -28.20 1.87
CA ARG A 38 15.99 -26.93 1.82
C ARG A 38 15.65 -26.17 3.09
N GLU A 39 16.59 -26.15 4.04
CA GLU A 39 16.55 -25.21 5.17
C GLU A 39 17.19 -23.89 4.71
N ASN A 40 16.36 -22.98 4.22
CA ASN A 40 16.76 -21.61 3.90
C ASN A 40 16.28 -20.68 5.02
N THR A 41 17.19 -19.96 5.66
CA THR A 41 16.84 -18.76 6.42
C THR A 41 16.64 -17.63 5.42
N VAL A 42 15.39 -17.29 5.10
CA VAL A 42 15.08 -16.02 4.46
C VAL A 42 15.02 -14.99 5.59
N GLN A 43 16.08 -14.22 5.77
CA GLN A 43 16.00 -13.01 6.58
C GLN A 43 15.32 -11.96 5.71
N VAL A 44 14.02 -11.79 5.91
CA VAL A 44 13.31 -10.65 5.39
C VAL A 44 13.60 -9.49 6.34
N ASN A 45 14.21 -8.42 5.84
CA ASN A 45 14.39 -7.21 6.64
C ASN A 45 13.04 -6.48 6.73
N VAL A 46 12.23 -6.82 7.73
CA VAL A 46 11.14 -5.94 8.19
C VAL A 46 11.78 -4.97 9.17
N GLY A 47 11.67 -3.66 8.92
CA GLY A 47 12.32 -2.66 9.73
C GLY A 47 11.81 -1.26 9.45
N GLY A 48 11.51 -0.52 10.52
CA GLY A 48 11.15 0.88 10.43
C GLY A 48 11.80 1.68 11.55
N ARG A 49 11.80 2.99 11.41
CA ARG A 49 12.43 3.92 12.34
C ARG A 49 11.51 5.10 12.60
N VAL A 50 11.41 5.50 13.86
CA VAL A 50 10.77 6.77 14.22
C VAL A 50 11.77 7.89 14.00
N HIS A 51 11.33 8.93 13.31
CA HIS A 51 12.03 10.19 13.20
C HIS A 51 11.49 11.15 14.25
N ASP A 52 12.42 11.79 14.95
CA ASP A 52 12.13 12.80 15.96
C ASP A 52 13.05 14.00 15.71
N TYR A 53 12.51 15.01 15.05
CA TYR A 53 13.24 16.25 14.79
C TYR A 53 12.70 17.31 15.73
N TYR A 54 13.57 17.87 16.56
CA TYR A 54 13.17 18.83 17.58
C TYR A 54 14.10 20.03 17.61
N ASN A 55 13.52 21.23 17.63
CA ASN A 55 14.25 22.45 17.91
C ASN A 55 13.55 23.27 18.99
N ARG A 56 14.19 23.38 20.16
CA ARG A 56 13.65 24.13 21.30
C ARG A 56 13.51 25.63 21.06
N ASP A 57 14.34 26.21 20.19
CA ASP A 57 14.40 27.66 19.99
C ASP A 57 13.24 28.13 19.08
N THR A 58 12.76 27.24 18.20
CA THR A 58 11.61 27.47 17.32
C THR A 58 10.37 26.70 17.73
N GLU A 59 10.45 25.89 18.80
CA GLU A 59 9.42 24.95 19.26
C GLU A 59 8.95 23.94 18.17
N ASN A 60 9.79 23.71 17.15
CA ASN A 60 9.54 22.74 16.09
C ASN A 60 9.60 21.32 16.64
N LYS A 61 8.65 20.46 16.24
CA LYS A 61 8.64 19.07 16.66
C LYS A 61 7.99 18.19 15.58
N ASP A 62 8.82 17.56 14.77
CA ASP A 62 8.38 16.64 13.73
C ASP A 62 8.49 15.18 14.19
N VAL A 63 7.37 14.46 14.18
CA VAL A 63 7.33 13.03 14.53
C VAL A 63 6.65 12.25 13.42
N PHE A 64 7.37 11.28 12.85
CA PHE A 64 6.87 10.39 11.79
C PHE A 64 7.62 9.06 11.77
N VAL A 65 7.19 8.12 10.92
CA VAL A 65 7.79 6.79 10.78
C VAL A 65 8.30 6.59 9.37
N GLU A 66 9.52 6.08 9.24
CA GLU A 66 10.10 5.56 8.01
C GLU A 66 10.04 4.02 8.01
N ASN A 67 9.75 3.42 6.86
CA ASN A 67 9.98 2.00 6.61
C ASN A 67 11.23 1.82 5.74
N TYR A 68 12.36 1.51 6.36
CA TYR A 68 13.62 1.23 5.64
C TYR A 68 13.74 -0.23 5.19
N GLY A 69 12.79 -1.09 5.58
CA GLY A 69 12.79 -2.51 5.28
C GLY A 69 12.38 -2.84 3.85
N GLU A 70 12.24 -4.13 3.58
CA GLU A 70 11.88 -4.69 2.26
C GLU A 70 10.40 -5.11 2.18
N ARG A 71 9.63 -4.95 3.26
CA ARG A 71 8.21 -5.28 3.32
C ARG A 71 7.37 -4.18 3.97
N PRO A 72 6.07 -4.09 3.63
CA PRO A 72 5.17 -3.15 4.29
C PRO A 72 5.10 -3.40 5.80
N ILE A 73 4.90 -2.33 6.57
CA ILE A 73 4.70 -2.38 8.01
C ILE A 73 3.42 -1.67 8.44
N MET A 74 2.88 -2.08 9.58
CA MET A 74 1.91 -1.29 10.35
C MET A 74 2.65 -0.55 11.46
N ALA A 75 2.34 0.74 11.61
CA ALA A 75 3.01 1.62 12.55
C ALA A 75 2.02 2.24 13.54
N ARG A 76 2.41 2.28 14.81
CA ARG A 76 1.76 3.11 15.81
C ARG A 76 2.75 3.88 16.67
N ILE A 77 2.35 5.07 17.11
CA ILE A 77 3.10 5.97 17.98
C ILE A 77 2.23 6.34 19.18
N ARG A 78 2.82 6.53 20.35
CA ARG A 78 2.15 7.10 21.53
C ARG A 78 3.03 8.17 22.15
N LEU A 79 2.42 9.30 22.46
CA LEU A 79 3.08 10.44 23.07
C LEU A 79 2.87 10.43 24.58
N SER A 80 3.88 10.84 25.33
CA SER A 80 3.75 11.12 26.77
C SER A 80 4.45 12.43 27.11
N GLU A 81 3.85 13.22 27.99
CA GLU A 81 4.29 14.57 28.31
C GLU A 81 4.78 14.66 29.76
N PHE A 82 5.78 15.51 29.98
CA PHE A 82 6.24 15.88 31.30
C PHE A 82 6.53 17.38 31.34
N LEU A 83 6.11 18.00 32.44
CA LEU A 83 6.41 19.39 32.73
C LEU A 83 6.79 19.51 34.20
N GLU A 84 7.88 20.21 34.48
CA GLU A 84 8.22 20.69 35.82
C GLU A 84 8.64 22.16 35.75
N TYR A 85 8.39 22.88 36.82
CA TYR A 85 8.70 24.30 36.91
C TYR A 85 9.32 24.63 38.26
N GLN A 86 10.11 25.68 38.27
CA GLN A 86 10.73 26.28 39.43
C GLN A 86 10.26 27.73 39.52
N ARG A 87 10.02 28.24 40.73
CA ARG A 87 9.73 29.66 40.98
C ARG A 87 10.87 30.28 41.77
N GLY A 88 11.54 31.29 41.22
CA GLY A 88 12.75 31.84 41.85
C GLY A 88 13.80 30.75 42.06
N ASP A 89 14.28 30.63 43.30
CA ASP A 89 15.28 29.63 43.72
C ASP A 89 14.65 28.40 44.41
N GLU A 90 13.34 28.15 44.24
CA GLU A 90 12.66 26.97 44.81
C GLU A 90 13.12 25.65 44.14
N ASP A 91 12.78 24.49 44.70
CA ASP A 91 13.00 23.22 44.01
C ASP A 91 12.02 23.06 42.83
N PHE A 92 12.42 22.28 41.81
CA PHE A 92 11.52 21.93 40.71
C PHE A 92 10.28 21.19 41.24
N THR A 93 9.11 21.65 40.79
CA THR A 93 7.81 21.06 41.10
C THR A 93 7.22 20.47 39.81
N PRO A 94 6.92 19.16 39.76
CA PRO A 94 6.26 18.58 38.60
C PRO A 94 4.83 19.10 38.49
N LEU A 95 4.38 19.39 37.27
CA LEU A 95 3.02 19.82 36.97
C LEU A 95 1.99 18.80 37.46
N VAL A 96 2.30 17.51 37.24
CA VAL A 96 1.48 16.40 37.71
C VAL A 96 2.22 15.70 38.85
N ALA A 97 1.62 15.72 40.03
CA ALA A 97 2.21 15.13 41.23
C ALA A 97 2.53 13.64 41.03
N GLY A 98 3.76 13.24 41.40
CA GLY A 98 4.24 11.87 41.27
C GLY A 98 4.86 11.52 39.91
N SER A 99 4.90 12.46 38.96
CA SER A 99 5.74 12.34 37.77
C SER A 99 7.16 12.82 38.05
N GLU A 100 8.14 12.17 37.41
CA GLU A 100 9.57 12.42 37.61
C GLU A 100 10.30 12.53 36.26
N ARG A 101 11.17 13.54 36.14
CA ARG A 101 11.90 13.84 34.90
C ARG A 101 12.70 12.65 34.38
N ASP A 102 13.42 11.98 35.28
CA ASP A 102 14.32 10.86 34.96
C ASP A 102 13.60 9.50 34.84
N ASN A 103 12.27 9.47 34.99
CA ASN A 103 11.49 8.24 34.96
C ASN A 103 10.32 8.35 33.96
N LEU A 104 10.59 8.01 32.70
CA LEU A 104 9.62 8.06 31.60
C LEU A 104 8.34 7.25 31.85
N ALA A 105 8.40 6.20 32.67
CA ALA A 105 7.22 5.41 33.01
C ALA A 105 6.20 6.20 33.86
N THR A 106 6.61 7.32 34.44
CA THR A 106 5.75 8.24 35.20
C THR A 106 5.27 9.43 34.39
N TRP A 107 5.75 9.59 33.15
CA TRP A 107 5.29 10.64 32.24
C TRP A 107 3.85 10.39 31.84
N ILE A 108 3.14 11.46 31.55
CA ILE A 108 1.69 11.41 31.41
C ILE A 108 1.35 11.13 29.96
N THR A 109 0.76 9.98 29.68
CA THR A 109 0.29 9.65 28.33
C THR A 109 -0.67 10.73 27.81
N TRP A 110 -0.35 11.26 26.64
CA TRP A 110 -1.25 12.17 25.94
C TRP A 110 -2.46 11.39 25.42
N ILE A 111 -3.64 11.85 25.82
CA ILE A 111 -4.91 11.28 25.39
C ILE A 111 -5.82 12.43 24.92
N PRO A 112 -6.27 12.43 23.66
CA PRO A 112 -7.22 13.42 23.17
C PRO A 112 -8.64 13.12 23.65
N SER A 113 -9.49 14.14 23.66
CA SER A 113 -10.93 13.98 23.80
C SER A 113 -11.47 13.21 22.59
N ALA A 114 -12.53 12.40 22.80
CA ALA A 114 -13.06 11.54 21.74
C ALA A 114 -13.37 12.30 20.45
N ASN A 115 -13.93 13.51 20.51
CA ASN A 115 -14.39 14.24 19.32
C ASN A 115 -13.45 15.35 18.84
N ASN A 116 -12.29 15.54 19.48
CA ASN A 116 -11.35 16.60 19.14
C ASN A 116 -9.92 16.22 19.52
N ILE A 117 -9.09 15.94 18.51
CA ILE A 117 -7.67 15.60 18.69
C ILE A 117 -6.87 16.75 19.33
N ASN A 118 -7.25 17.99 19.07
CA ASN A 118 -6.53 19.18 19.56
C ASN A 118 -6.90 19.54 21.02
N GLN A 119 -7.76 18.76 21.66
CA GLN A 119 -8.15 18.95 23.05
C GLN A 119 -7.82 17.69 23.83
N ARG A 120 -6.95 17.78 24.84
CA ARG A 120 -6.70 16.63 25.73
C ARG A 120 -7.96 16.27 26.50
N ALA A 121 -8.19 14.98 26.69
CA ALA A 121 -9.35 14.50 27.45
C ALA A 121 -9.26 14.94 28.92
N ASP A 122 -10.40 15.32 29.49
CA ASP A 122 -10.54 15.62 30.92
C ASP A 122 -10.49 14.36 31.82
N THR A 123 -10.21 13.19 31.22
CA THR A 123 -10.02 11.93 31.92
C THR A 123 -8.54 11.65 32.11
N GLY A 124 -8.14 11.40 33.36
CA GLY A 124 -6.73 11.20 33.72
C GLY A 124 -6.00 12.53 33.96
N ASN A 125 -4.66 12.49 33.89
CA ASN A 125 -3.81 13.66 34.17
C ASN A 125 -3.41 14.45 32.91
N SER A 126 -3.77 13.97 31.71
CA SER A 126 -3.40 14.59 30.41
C SER A 126 -3.91 16.03 30.29
N SER A 127 -5.13 16.33 30.75
CA SER A 127 -5.71 17.68 30.68
C SER A 127 -4.94 18.75 31.47
N ALA A 128 -4.07 18.38 32.41
CA ALA A 128 -3.23 19.33 33.14
C ALA A 128 -2.33 20.18 32.21
N PHE A 129 -1.97 19.64 31.04
CA PHE A 129 -1.11 20.29 30.06
C PHE A 129 -1.86 21.27 29.15
N ASN A 130 -3.20 21.23 29.09
CA ASN A 130 -3.99 22.12 28.21
C ASN A 130 -3.76 23.61 28.49
N ARG A 131 -3.36 23.96 29.71
CA ARG A 131 -3.03 25.35 30.05
C ARG A 131 -1.68 25.79 29.48
N TYR A 132 -0.72 24.89 29.35
CA TYR A 132 0.70 25.22 29.19
C TYR A 132 1.29 24.86 27.84
N ALA A 133 0.73 23.87 27.15
CA ALA A 133 1.31 23.35 25.91
C ALA A 133 0.23 23.08 24.86
N GLN A 134 0.48 23.56 23.64
CA GLN A 134 -0.33 23.31 22.46
C GLN A 134 0.44 22.39 21.49
N LEU A 135 -0.22 21.32 21.05
CA LEU A 135 0.33 20.38 20.08
C LEU A 135 -0.34 20.61 18.72
N THR A 136 0.46 20.70 17.68
CA THR A 136 -0.01 20.83 16.29
C THR A 136 0.16 19.49 15.59
N PHE A 137 -0.96 18.87 15.21
CA PHE A 137 -0.98 17.55 14.59
C PHE A 137 -1.09 17.62 13.08
N GLY A 138 -0.28 16.81 12.41
CA GLY A 138 -0.26 16.70 10.95
C GLY A 138 0.47 17.84 10.27
N TRP A 139 0.78 17.62 8.99
CA TRP A 139 1.33 18.65 8.12
C TRP A 139 0.22 19.56 7.60
N SER A 140 0.21 20.82 8.02
CA SER A 140 -0.77 21.82 7.58
C SER A 140 -0.08 23.10 7.11
N ARG A 141 0.46 23.09 5.89
CA ARG A 141 0.90 24.31 5.22
C ARG A 141 0.01 24.61 4.03
N GLU A 142 -0.52 25.83 3.99
CA GLU A 142 -1.18 26.34 2.81
C GLU A 142 -0.14 26.45 1.70
N VAL A 143 -0.32 25.67 0.63
CA VAL A 143 0.37 25.97 -0.62
C VAL A 143 -0.38 27.17 -1.21
N GLU A 144 0.16 28.37 -1.03
CA GLU A 144 -0.31 29.53 -1.77
C GLU A 144 -0.07 29.27 -3.26
N VAL A 145 -1.15 29.04 -4.00
CA VAL A 145 -1.13 28.92 -5.46
C VAL A 145 -1.59 30.26 -6.00
N GLU A 146 -0.71 31.01 -6.65
CA GLU A 146 -1.14 32.19 -7.41
C GLU A 146 -2.08 31.74 -8.55
N GLU A 147 -3.12 32.52 -8.83
CA GLU A 147 -4.13 32.19 -9.84
C GLU A 147 -3.46 31.99 -11.22
N GLY A 148 -3.37 30.74 -11.67
CA GLY A 148 -2.78 30.36 -12.96
C GLY A 148 -1.45 29.62 -12.90
N GLU A 149 -0.87 29.40 -11.71
CA GLU A 149 0.32 28.55 -11.54
C GLU A 149 -0.05 27.10 -11.18
N GLU A 150 0.76 26.14 -11.66
CA GLU A 150 0.65 24.74 -11.24
C GLU A 150 1.12 24.60 -9.79
N VAL A 151 0.43 23.74 -9.02
CA VAL A 151 0.83 23.43 -7.64
C VAL A 151 2.20 22.76 -7.67
N ASP A 152 3.19 23.39 -7.02
CA ASP A 152 4.49 22.77 -6.83
C ASP A 152 4.33 21.54 -5.91
N GLU A 153 4.30 20.35 -6.51
CA GLU A 153 4.11 19.09 -5.78
C GLU A 153 5.19 18.87 -4.72
N ALA A 154 6.38 19.47 -4.88
CA ALA A 154 7.45 19.41 -3.89
C ALA A 154 7.10 20.12 -2.56
N LYS A 155 6.05 20.97 -2.54
CA LYS A 155 5.55 21.68 -1.35
C LYS A 155 4.40 20.95 -0.65
N LEU A 156 3.86 19.88 -1.23
CA LEU A 156 2.70 19.16 -0.70
C LEU A 156 3.04 18.20 0.45
N ALA A 157 4.33 17.90 0.63
CA ALA A 157 4.83 17.07 1.71
C ALA A 157 6.26 17.49 2.11
N PRO A 158 6.63 17.36 3.39
CA PRO A 158 7.97 17.69 3.87
C PRO A 158 9.03 16.72 3.32
N TRP A 159 10.28 17.17 3.36
CA TRP A 159 11.46 16.38 3.04
C TRP A 159 12.16 15.93 4.32
N TYR A 160 12.73 14.73 4.29
CA TYR A 160 13.51 14.17 5.38
C TYR A 160 14.76 13.49 4.83
N MET A 161 15.76 13.29 5.70
CA MET A 161 16.90 12.44 5.37
C MET A 161 16.60 11.01 5.85
N PRO A 162 16.64 10.00 4.95
CA PRO A 162 16.47 8.59 5.32
C PRO A 162 17.41 8.14 6.43
N THR A 163 16.95 7.23 7.28
CA THR A 163 17.78 6.71 8.37
C THR A 163 18.97 5.94 7.83
N PHE A 164 20.13 6.13 8.45
CA PHE A 164 21.29 5.27 8.19
C PHE A 164 21.19 3.94 8.95
N ASN A 165 20.33 3.86 9.98
CA ASN A 165 20.28 2.74 10.90
C ASN A 165 19.21 1.71 10.53
N HIS A 166 19.59 0.76 9.69
CA HIS A 166 18.75 -0.37 9.27
C HIS A 166 18.80 -1.60 10.20
N ASP A 167 19.41 -1.49 11.39
CA ASP A 167 19.39 -2.57 12.38
C ASP A 167 18.03 -2.59 13.10
N ASN A 168 17.25 -3.65 12.83
CA ASN A 168 15.91 -3.84 13.41
C ASN A 168 15.93 -4.28 14.87
N LEU A 169 17.10 -4.60 15.43
CA LEU A 169 17.30 -4.84 16.86
C LEU A 169 17.82 -3.60 17.60
N ASP A 170 18.29 -2.59 16.86
CA ASP A 170 18.63 -1.31 17.45
C ASP A 170 17.33 -0.53 17.70
N LEU A 171 17.12 -0.13 18.96
CA LEU A 171 15.92 0.57 19.41
C LEU A 171 16.06 2.10 19.36
N ARG A 172 17.22 2.63 18.93
CA ARG A 172 17.44 4.08 18.80
C ARG A 172 16.49 4.70 17.78
N THR A 173 16.02 5.91 18.00
CA THR A 173 15.26 6.66 16.98
C THR A 173 16.22 7.36 16.00
N ALA A 174 15.68 7.97 14.94
CA ALA A 174 16.38 8.94 14.12
C ALA A 174 16.17 10.35 14.72
N ALA A 175 16.91 10.65 15.80
CA ALA A 175 16.79 11.90 16.55
C ALA A 175 17.74 12.99 16.02
N ALA A 176 17.19 14.13 15.60
CA ALA A 176 17.95 15.27 15.05
C ALA A 176 17.77 16.57 15.84
N GLY A 177 18.72 17.49 15.71
CA GLY A 177 18.68 18.79 16.38
C GLY A 177 18.85 18.71 17.89
N HIS A 178 17.87 19.24 18.61
CA HIS A 178 17.79 19.18 20.07
C HIS A 178 17.09 17.90 20.58
N ALA A 179 16.59 17.04 19.67
CA ALA A 179 15.97 15.77 20.04
C ALA A 179 16.97 14.85 20.76
N ARG A 180 16.43 14.00 21.64
CA ARG A 180 17.22 13.09 22.47
C ARG A 180 16.72 11.67 22.30
N ASP A 181 17.57 10.82 21.75
CA ASP A 181 17.30 9.40 21.76
C ASP A 181 17.45 8.83 23.18
N TYR A 182 16.49 8.00 23.59
CA TYR A 182 16.42 7.43 24.92
C TYR A 182 17.60 6.50 25.26
N ILE A 183 18.22 5.88 24.25
CA ILE A 183 19.24 4.83 24.42
C ILE A 183 20.65 5.39 24.28
N ALA A 184 20.85 6.37 23.41
CA ALA A 184 22.13 7.02 23.19
C ALA A 184 22.46 8.08 24.27
N GLY A 185 21.45 8.74 24.85
CA GLY A 185 21.64 9.72 25.91
C GLY A 185 21.80 9.11 27.31
N ALA A 186 22.36 9.87 28.26
CA ALA A 186 22.56 9.43 29.66
C ALA A 186 21.29 9.45 30.54
N GLY A 187 20.09 9.45 29.94
CA GLY A 187 18.84 9.88 30.59
C GLY A 187 18.62 11.40 30.46
N ALA A 188 17.61 11.95 31.14
CA ALA A 188 17.16 13.34 30.99
C ALA A 188 18.09 14.39 31.63
N THR A 189 19.39 14.38 31.30
CA THR A 189 20.37 15.34 31.83
C THR A 189 20.49 16.54 30.90
N ASP A 190 19.84 17.64 31.28
CA ASP A 190 19.92 19.05 30.82
C ASP A 190 20.07 19.37 29.31
N GLY A 191 19.31 20.38 28.84
CA GLY A 191 19.01 20.78 27.46
C GLY A 191 20.15 20.96 26.42
N THR A 192 21.39 20.60 26.69
CA THR A 192 22.55 20.80 25.80
C THR A 192 22.93 19.51 25.07
N THR A 193 22.24 19.20 23.95
CA THR A 193 22.48 18.08 23.00
C THR A 193 23.27 16.88 23.55
N ASP A 194 22.54 15.94 24.15
CA ASP A 194 23.00 14.58 24.48
C ASP A 194 22.00 13.61 23.85
N GLY A 195 22.48 12.66 23.02
CA GLY A 195 21.64 11.63 22.41
C GLY A 195 21.12 11.86 20.99
N THR A 196 21.66 12.77 20.18
CA THR A 196 21.33 12.84 18.74
C THR A 196 21.89 11.61 18.01
N THR A 197 21.11 11.03 17.11
CA THR A 197 21.44 9.82 16.34
C THR A 197 21.27 10.01 14.84
N HIS A 198 20.91 11.22 14.40
CA HIS A 198 20.57 11.53 13.02
C HIS A 198 20.97 12.96 12.64
N PRO A 199 21.36 13.23 11.38
CA PRO A 199 21.68 14.59 10.94
C PRO A 199 20.46 15.51 10.88
N GLY A 200 20.75 16.80 10.93
CA GLY A 200 19.78 17.91 10.94
C GLY A 200 19.87 18.71 12.24
N ASP A 201 19.50 19.99 12.19
CA ASP A 201 19.43 20.86 13.37
C ASP A 201 18.03 20.86 14.03
N GLY A 202 17.11 20.05 13.47
CA GLY A 202 15.75 19.87 13.94
C GLY A 202 14.85 21.08 13.70
N THR A 203 15.30 22.12 12.99
CA THR A 203 14.39 23.19 12.57
C THR A 203 13.42 22.66 11.53
N ASP A 204 12.26 23.30 11.51
CA ASP A 204 11.28 23.08 10.47
C ASP A 204 11.88 23.21 9.05
N ALA A 205 11.46 22.33 8.14
CA ALA A 205 11.82 22.32 6.72
C ALA A 205 13.34 22.37 6.45
N TYR A 206 14.14 21.77 7.35
CA TYR A 206 15.59 21.74 7.23
C TYR A 206 16.07 21.07 5.92
N TRP A 207 15.42 19.99 5.50
CA TRP A 207 15.76 19.26 4.29
C TRP A 207 14.93 19.75 3.09
N SER A 208 15.51 19.62 1.90
CA SER A 208 14.90 20.00 0.62
C SER A 208 15.25 19.02 -0.50
N SER A 209 14.55 19.14 -1.63
CA SER A 209 14.81 18.33 -2.82
C SER A 209 16.26 18.45 -3.28
N GLY A 210 16.93 17.31 -3.44
CA GLY A 210 18.32 17.24 -3.91
C GLY A 210 19.37 17.37 -2.81
N ASP A 211 18.98 17.63 -1.56
CA ASP A 211 19.91 17.57 -0.43
C ASP A 211 20.47 16.16 -0.25
N THR A 212 21.72 16.09 0.18
CA THR A 212 22.40 14.82 0.46
C THR A 212 23.18 14.91 1.77
N PHE A 213 23.33 13.79 2.45
CA PHE A 213 24.20 13.69 3.62
C PHE A 213 25.11 12.48 3.51
N ASP A 214 26.41 12.70 3.72
CA ASP A 214 27.43 11.65 3.67
C ASP A 214 27.76 11.14 5.07
N ASN A 215 27.32 9.92 5.39
CA ASN A 215 27.67 9.21 6.62
C ASN A 215 28.90 8.29 6.45
N SER A 216 29.72 8.46 5.41
CA SER A 216 30.92 7.63 5.17
C SER A 216 31.92 7.62 6.34
N ALA A 217 31.97 8.70 7.12
CA ALA A 217 32.79 8.80 8.32
C ALA A 217 32.20 8.06 9.55
N GLY A 218 30.99 7.48 9.43
CA GLY A 218 30.30 6.79 10.52
C GLY A 218 29.96 7.71 11.68
N ILE A 219 29.55 8.96 11.37
CA ILE A 219 29.20 9.98 12.37
C ILE A 219 27.90 9.57 13.07
N TRP A 220 26.96 9.00 12.32
CA TRP A 220 25.68 8.52 12.81
C TRP A 220 25.63 6.99 12.82
N PRO A 221 24.90 6.38 13.76
CA PRO A 221 24.73 4.93 13.82
C PRO A 221 24.18 4.36 12.51
N GLY A 222 24.66 3.17 12.13
CA GLY A 222 24.18 2.44 10.97
C GLY A 222 25.16 2.40 9.81
N GLU A 223 24.63 2.43 8.59
CA GLU A 223 25.37 2.27 7.35
C GLU A 223 26.24 3.50 7.03
N THR A 224 27.46 3.22 6.56
CA THR A 224 28.41 4.26 6.10
C THR A 224 28.18 4.56 4.63
N VAL A 225 27.09 5.26 4.34
CA VAL A 225 26.62 5.57 2.97
C VAL A 225 26.25 7.04 2.84
N THR A 226 26.12 7.52 1.61
CA THR A 226 25.51 8.81 1.31
C THR A 226 24.04 8.60 0.94
N HIS A 227 23.13 9.25 1.66
CA HIS A 227 21.71 9.31 1.29
C HIS A 227 21.36 10.64 0.66
N GLN A 228 20.33 10.63 -0.17
CA GLN A 228 19.63 11.81 -0.66
C GLN A 228 18.36 12.00 0.16
N ALA A 229 17.98 13.24 0.43
CA ALA A 229 16.71 13.55 1.07
C ALA A 229 15.55 12.96 0.25
N ALA A 230 14.60 12.36 0.96
CA ALA A 230 13.38 11.78 0.42
C ALA A 230 12.17 12.61 0.89
N GLN A 231 11.03 12.44 0.24
CA GLN A 231 9.81 13.14 0.60
C GLN A 231 8.92 12.21 1.44
N ASN A 232 8.29 12.75 2.49
CA ASN A 232 7.25 12.05 3.22
C ASN A 232 6.02 11.80 2.31
N LEU A 233 5.20 10.81 2.65
CA LEU A 233 3.90 10.63 2.02
C LEU A 233 3.03 11.87 2.24
N ARG A 234 2.33 12.28 1.18
CA ARG A 234 1.42 13.43 1.23
C ARG A 234 0.26 13.12 2.17
N GLN A 235 0.04 14.01 3.13
CA GLN A 235 -1.10 13.92 4.03
C GLN A 235 -2.42 14.06 3.27
N GLN A 236 -3.22 13.00 3.26
CA GLN A 236 -4.55 12.99 2.62
C GLN A 236 -5.63 13.61 3.53
N ARG A 237 -5.44 13.51 4.85
CA ARG A 237 -6.33 14.07 5.88
C ARG A 237 -5.54 14.51 7.11
N ALA A 238 -6.02 15.53 7.80
CA ALA A 238 -5.49 15.85 9.12
C ALA A 238 -5.65 14.65 10.07
N PRO A 239 -4.68 14.42 10.98
CA PRO A 239 -4.83 13.44 12.03
C PRO A 239 -6.13 13.63 12.81
N MET A 240 -6.76 12.53 13.20
CA MET A 240 -8.05 12.55 13.88
C MET A 240 -8.17 11.43 14.90
N THR A 241 -9.18 11.46 15.75
CA THR A 241 -9.45 10.36 16.68
C THR A 241 -10.17 9.20 15.99
N ILE A 242 -10.12 8.01 16.60
CA ILE A 242 -10.87 6.83 16.12
C ILE A 242 -12.39 7.04 16.17
N GLU A 243 -12.87 7.94 17.02
CA GLU A 243 -14.28 8.35 17.05
C GLU A 243 -14.63 9.19 15.81
N GLN A 244 -13.82 10.21 15.50
CA GLN A 244 -13.99 11.02 14.28
C GLN A 244 -13.86 10.15 13.02
N TRP A 245 -12.86 9.27 12.98
CA TRP A 245 -12.64 8.30 11.92
C TRP A 245 -13.87 7.41 11.68
N SER A 246 -14.55 6.96 12.75
CA SER A 246 -15.71 6.09 12.61
C SER A 246 -16.93 6.77 11.97
N ASN A 247 -16.94 8.11 11.95
CA ASN A 247 -17.96 8.90 11.27
C ASN A 247 -17.65 9.12 9.78
N LEU A 248 -16.46 8.75 9.32
CA LEU A 248 -16.11 8.77 7.91
C LEU A 248 -16.86 7.69 7.15
N LEU A 249 -17.09 7.94 5.86
CA LEU A 249 -17.60 6.89 4.97
C LEU A 249 -16.52 5.82 4.80
N PRO A 250 -16.85 4.53 4.59
CA PRO A 250 -15.85 3.45 4.54
C PRO A 250 -14.68 3.70 3.57
N TYR A 251 -14.95 4.37 2.45
CA TYR A 251 -13.93 4.72 1.45
C TYR A 251 -12.94 5.82 1.88
N GLN A 252 -13.19 6.48 3.00
CA GLN A 252 -12.37 7.57 3.54
C GLN A 252 -11.57 7.14 4.78
N GLN A 253 -11.80 5.91 5.25
CA GLN A 253 -11.28 5.40 6.52
C GLN A 253 -9.85 4.84 6.41
N ILE A 254 -9.33 4.62 5.21
CA ILE A 254 -7.96 4.16 4.96
C ILE A 254 -7.27 5.16 4.03
N GLY A 255 -6.00 5.44 4.29
CA GLY A 255 -5.18 6.36 3.51
C GLY A 255 -4.04 6.99 4.32
N ASP A 256 -3.37 7.96 3.72
CA ASP A 256 -2.15 8.57 4.26
C ASP A 256 -2.48 9.64 5.32
N PHE A 257 -2.85 9.18 6.52
CA PHE A 257 -3.12 10.00 7.69
C PHE A 257 -3.07 9.18 8.98
N TRP A 258 -3.02 9.86 10.13
CA TRP A 258 -2.99 9.23 11.45
C TRP A 258 -4.37 9.18 12.10
N VAL A 259 -4.68 8.05 12.77
CA VAL A 259 -5.90 7.87 13.57
C VAL A 259 -5.53 7.53 15.02
N VAL A 260 -6.02 8.32 15.97
CA VAL A 260 -5.69 8.19 17.38
C VAL A 260 -6.79 7.47 18.15
N ASP A 261 -6.46 6.35 18.78
CA ASP A 261 -7.30 5.72 19.78
C ASP A 261 -7.32 6.59 21.06
N HIS A 262 -8.42 7.32 21.23
CA HIS A 262 -8.66 8.19 22.38
C HIS A 262 -8.89 7.44 23.71
N THR A 263 -8.86 6.10 23.72
CA THR A 263 -8.87 5.29 24.95
C THR A 263 -7.44 5.04 25.46
N THR A 264 -6.49 4.83 24.56
CA THR A 264 -5.12 4.39 24.89
C THR A 264 -4.04 5.42 24.62
N GLY A 265 -4.32 6.44 23.79
CA GLY A 265 -3.35 7.42 23.32
C GLY A 265 -2.46 6.93 22.17
N TRP A 266 -2.67 5.70 21.66
CA TRP A 266 -1.96 5.21 20.48
C TRP A 266 -2.52 5.85 19.21
N ALA A 267 -1.64 6.44 18.40
CA ALA A 267 -1.88 6.90 17.05
C ALA A 267 -1.42 5.86 16.05
N TYR A 268 -2.27 5.47 15.11
CA TYR A 268 -2.01 4.44 14.09
C TYR A 268 -1.94 5.09 12.72
N TRP A 269 -0.98 4.67 11.91
CA TRP A 269 -0.95 5.03 10.49
C TRP A 269 -2.09 4.30 9.78
N ALA A 270 -2.95 5.03 9.05
CA ALA A 270 -4.21 4.50 8.53
C ALA A 270 -4.09 3.76 7.19
N SER A 271 -2.87 3.38 6.77
CA SER A 271 -2.57 2.53 5.62
C SER A 271 -1.36 1.64 5.93
N LEU A 272 -0.98 0.75 5.01
CA LEU A 272 0.33 0.08 5.10
C LEU A 272 1.43 1.07 4.74
N LEU A 273 2.49 1.14 5.55
CA LEU A 273 3.66 1.94 5.21
C LEU A 273 4.62 1.09 4.37
N GLU A 274 4.73 1.40 3.08
CA GLU A 274 5.51 0.66 2.10
C GLU A 274 7.04 0.85 2.27
N PRO A 275 7.87 -0.11 1.82
CA PRO A 275 9.33 0.02 1.77
C PRO A 275 9.81 1.32 1.14
N GLY A 276 10.78 1.98 1.78
CA GLY A 276 11.38 3.24 1.32
C GLY A 276 10.51 4.48 1.52
N ASN A 277 9.29 4.34 2.07
CA ASN A 277 8.41 5.47 2.35
C ASN A 277 8.46 5.87 3.82
N ALA A 278 8.16 7.15 4.06
CA ALA A 278 7.88 7.68 5.38
C ALA A 278 6.46 8.23 5.47
N SER A 279 5.79 8.02 6.59
CA SER A 279 4.46 8.57 6.85
C SER A 279 4.47 10.10 6.79
N SER A 280 3.29 10.72 6.66
CA SER A 280 3.16 12.14 7.00
C SER A 280 3.43 12.36 8.50
N TYR A 281 3.56 13.61 8.92
CA TYR A 281 3.76 13.95 10.31
C TYR A 281 2.55 13.55 11.16
N LEU A 282 2.81 12.96 12.33
CA LEU A 282 1.84 12.89 13.41
C LEU A 282 1.82 14.22 14.16
N LEU A 283 2.99 14.69 14.56
CA LEU A 283 3.21 15.95 15.27
C LEU A 283 4.12 16.85 14.40
N ASP A 284 3.79 18.13 14.32
CA ASP A 284 4.50 19.18 13.56
C ASP A 284 5.06 20.26 14.50
N ALA A 285 4.38 20.55 15.62
CA ALA A 285 4.88 21.49 16.61
C ALA A 285 4.41 21.17 18.04
N ALA A 286 5.17 21.63 19.01
CA ALA A 286 4.85 21.53 20.43
C ALA A 286 5.20 22.85 21.14
N GLU A 287 4.26 23.77 21.11
CA GLU A 287 4.45 25.16 21.52
C GLU A 287 4.02 25.39 22.97
N LEU A 288 4.78 26.16 23.73
CA LEU A 288 4.37 26.58 25.06
C LEU A 288 3.50 27.83 25.00
N THR A 289 2.50 27.88 25.88
CA THR A 289 1.64 29.06 26.00
C THR A 289 2.23 30.08 26.95
N ASP A 290 1.84 31.35 26.80
CA ASP A 290 2.19 32.44 27.73
C ASP A 290 1.88 32.13 29.20
N ALA A 291 0.95 31.20 29.48
CA ALA A 291 0.58 30.81 30.83
C ALA A 291 1.74 30.14 31.62
N ILE A 292 2.78 29.66 30.93
CA ILE A 292 3.99 29.15 31.59
C ILE A 292 4.76 30.27 32.28
N GLU A 293 4.82 31.47 31.69
CA GLU A 293 5.55 32.62 32.24
C GLU A 293 4.93 33.08 33.57
N ASP A 294 3.58 33.11 33.62
CA ASP A 294 2.82 33.39 34.84
C ASP A 294 3.10 32.39 35.97
N THR A 295 3.40 31.14 35.60
CA THR A 295 3.58 30.03 36.56
C THR A 295 5.00 29.94 37.07
N VAL A 296 5.97 30.23 36.21
CA VAL A 296 7.41 30.13 36.51
C VAL A 296 7.92 31.36 37.27
N PHE A 297 7.42 32.56 36.97
CA PHE A 297 7.74 33.84 37.63
C PHE A 297 9.16 33.94 38.25
N ASN A 298 10.13 34.43 37.48
CA ASN A 298 11.56 34.49 37.85
C ASN A 298 12.24 33.13 38.13
N GLY A 299 11.74 32.04 37.55
CA GLY A 299 12.39 30.72 37.64
C GLY A 299 12.66 30.10 36.27
N SER A 300 12.68 28.76 36.21
CA SER A 300 12.88 27.99 34.98
C SER A 300 11.83 26.89 34.85
N TYR A 301 11.68 26.32 33.65
CA TYR A 301 10.84 25.15 33.41
C TYR A 301 11.54 24.13 32.55
N TYR A 302 11.05 22.91 32.60
CA TYR A 302 11.35 21.86 31.64
C TYR A 302 10.04 21.29 31.12
N TYR A 303 9.95 21.18 29.81
CA TYR A 303 8.89 20.47 29.11
C TYR A 303 9.52 19.44 28.18
N GLY A 304 8.92 18.26 28.10
CA GLY A 304 9.38 17.20 27.22
C GLY A 304 8.23 16.34 26.72
N ILE A 305 8.40 15.83 25.49
CA ILE A 305 7.54 14.84 24.87
C ILE A 305 8.37 13.59 24.61
N HIS A 306 7.91 12.47 25.17
CA HIS A 306 8.44 11.14 24.89
C HIS A 306 7.61 10.47 23.78
N VAL A 307 8.30 9.87 22.82
CA VAL A 307 7.70 9.16 21.68
C VAL A 307 7.95 7.66 21.83
N ASP A 308 6.88 6.92 22.10
CA ASP A 308 6.88 5.45 22.13
C ASP A 308 6.33 4.93 20.79
N SER A 309 6.86 3.83 20.26
CA SER A 309 6.40 3.30 18.97
C SER A 309 6.41 1.79 18.91
N GLN A 310 5.57 1.26 18.04
CA GLN A 310 5.58 -0.14 17.68
C GLN A 310 5.37 -0.28 16.17
N LEU A 311 6.29 -1.02 15.56
CA LEU A 311 6.40 -1.20 14.12
C LEU A 311 6.40 -2.71 13.86
N ILE A 312 5.36 -3.20 13.18
CA ILE A 312 5.13 -4.63 13.05
C ILE A 312 4.79 -5.02 11.61
N SER A 313 5.00 -6.29 11.30
CA SER A 313 4.42 -6.89 10.10
C SER A 313 2.88 -6.85 10.16
N PRO A 314 2.18 -6.65 9.03
CA PRO A 314 0.72 -6.70 8.98
C PRO A 314 0.12 -8.01 9.49
N ASP A 315 0.86 -9.12 9.45
CA ASP A 315 0.41 -10.41 9.99
C ASP A 315 0.34 -10.47 11.52
N ASN A 316 0.97 -9.52 12.20
CA ASN A 316 0.98 -9.43 13.66
C ASN A 316 0.03 -8.34 14.19
N SER A 317 -0.89 -7.82 13.37
CA SER A 317 -1.78 -6.70 13.72
C SER A 317 -2.55 -6.90 15.02
N GLU A 318 -2.83 -8.14 15.40
CA GLU A 318 -3.46 -8.54 16.67
C GLU A 318 -2.72 -8.00 17.91
N GLU A 319 -1.40 -7.79 17.83
CA GLU A 319 -0.59 -7.23 18.93
C GLU A 319 -0.99 -5.78 19.28
N PHE A 320 -1.69 -5.11 18.37
CA PHE A 320 -2.16 -3.74 18.58
C PHE A 320 -3.49 -3.64 19.35
N LEU A 321 -4.28 -4.71 19.42
CA LEU A 321 -5.61 -4.72 20.04
C LEU A 321 -5.70 -4.46 21.56
N PRO A 322 -4.75 -4.92 22.41
CA PRO A 322 -4.97 -4.90 23.85
C PRO A 322 -5.30 -3.51 24.42
N GLY A 323 -6.44 -3.41 25.10
CA GLY A 323 -6.89 -2.19 25.78
C GLY A 323 -7.47 -1.11 24.87
N GLY A 324 -7.54 -1.35 23.55
CA GLY A 324 -8.01 -0.37 22.58
C GLY A 324 -9.53 -0.20 22.51
N ASP A 325 -9.95 0.84 21.80
CA ASP A 325 -11.36 1.09 21.47
C ASP A 325 -12.00 -0.07 20.70
N SER A 326 -13.30 -0.30 20.90
CA SER A 326 -14.10 -1.32 20.21
C SER A 326 -14.02 -1.30 18.68
N ARG A 327 -13.67 -0.16 18.07
CA ARG A 327 -13.51 0.03 16.63
C ARG A 327 -12.15 -0.39 16.09
N LEU A 328 -11.17 -0.57 16.98
CA LEU A 328 -9.79 -0.80 16.60
C LEU A 328 -9.62 -2.09 15.78
N GLU A 329 -10.33 -3.16 16.12
CA GLU A 329 -10.24 -4.43 15.38
C GLU A 329 -10.62 -4.30 13.91
N ALA A 330 -11.75 -3.66 13.62
CA ALA A 330 -12.19 -3.39 12.26
C ALA A 330 -11.21 -2.45 11.54
N PHE A 331 -10.70 -1.44 12.24
CA PHE A 331 -9.73 -0.50 11.69
C PHE A 331 -8.41 -1.17 11.29
N LEU A 332 -7.82 -1.99 12.18
CA LEU A 332 -6.58 -2.72 11.91
C LEU A 332 -6.75 -3.72 10.76
N THR A 333 -7.90 -4.39 10.70
CA THR A 333 -8.27 -5.25 9.56
C THR A 333 -8.32 -4.44 8.26
N GLY A 334 -8.92 -3.24 8.31
CA GLY A 334 -8.95 -2.31 7.18
C GLY A 334 -7.58 -1.87 6.71
N ILE A 335 -6.66 -1.58 7.64
CA ILE A 335 -5.26 -1.25 7.31
C ILE A 335 -4.59 -2.44 6.62
N LYS A 336 -4.72 -3.65 7.19
CA LYS A 336 -4.15 -4.87 6.61
C LYS A 336 -4.63 -5.12 5.18
N ASN A 337 -5.91 -4.87 4.94
CA ASN A 337 -6.55 -5.03 3.63
C ASN A 337 -6.38 -3.79 2.73
N ASN A 338 -5.74 -2.73 3.23
CA ASN A 338 -5.70 -1.39 2.66
C ASN A 338 -7.08 -0.89 2.15
N SER A 339 -8.16 -1.29 2.83
CA SER A 339 -9.55 -1.03 2.48
C SER A 339 -10.50 -1.43 3.62
N MET A 340 -11.46 -0.56 3.95
CA MET A 340 -12.63 -0.91 4.81
C MET A 340 -13.81 -1.50 4.02
N ILE A 341 -13.66 -1.67 2.70
CA ILE A 341 -14.64 -2.31 1.83
C ILE A 341 -14.22 -3.77 1.65
N ASP A 342 -15.14 -4.70 1.89
CA ASP A 342 -15.01 -6.17 1.97
C ASP A 342 -14.44 -6.91 0.72
N GLU A 343 -13.65 -6.25 -0.13
CA GLU A 343 -13.09 -6.82 -1.38
C GLU A 343 -11.54 -6.84 -1.42
N GLY A 344 -10.88 -6.69 -0.26
CA GLY A 344 -9.45 -6.99 -0.08
C GLY A 344 -8.45 -6.10 -0.85
N ASN A 345 -8.92 -5.06 -1.53
CA ASN A 345 -8.08 -4.21 -2.39
C ASN A 345 -8.56 -2.75 -2.38
N ALA A 346 -7.60 -1.83 -2.56
CA ALA A 346 -7.87 -0.40 -2.58
C ALA A 346 -8.83 0.04 -3.69
N ARG A 347 -9.37 1.25 -3.57
CA ARG A 347 -10.33 1.80 -4.53
C ARG A 347 -9.65 2.22 -5.84
N PRO A 348 -10.39 2.28 -6.96
CA PRO A 348 -9.85 2.70 -8.26
C PRO A 348 -9.23 4.09 -8.31
N ASP A 349 -9.53 4.96 -7.35
CA ASP A 349 -8.99 6.32 -7.25
C ASP A 349 -7.67 6.41 -6.48
N ILE A 350 -7.24 5.33 -5.83
CA ILE A 350 -5.96 5.24 -5.13
C ILE A 350 -5.00 4.46 -6.01
N ASP A 351 -3.88 5.09 -6.35
CA ASP A 351 -2.79 4.45 -7.07
C ASP A 351 -1.84 3.78 -6.06
N LEU A 352 -1.59 2.49 -6.25
CA LEU A 352 -0.74 1.68 -5.37
C LEU A 352 0.26 0.84 -6.18
N PRO A 353 1.39 0.43 -5.59
CA PRO A 353 2.30 -0.49 -6.24
C PRO A 353 1.68 -1.90 -6.38
N PRO A 354 2.23 -2.76 -7.27
CA PRO A 354 1.70 -4.10 -7.50
C PRO A 354 1.66 -4.99 -6.24
N SER A 355 2.58 -4.76 -5.30
CA SER A 355 2.67 -5.50 -4.03
C SER A 355 1.49 -5.27 -3.09
N SER A 356 0.77 -4.17 -3.22
CA SER A 356 -0.35 -3.82 -2.32
C SER A 356 -1.68 -4.46 -2.73
N PHE A 357 -1.73 -5.16 -3.86
CA PHE A 357 -2.94 -5.84 -4.33
C PHE A 357 -2.90 -7.32 -3.95
N ASP A 358 -3.97 -7.85 -3.38
CA ASP A 358 -4.23 -9.28 -3.25
C ASP A 358 -5.15 -9.71 -4.40
N PHE A 359 -4.56 -10.25 -5.48
CA PHE A 359 -5.33 -10.67 -6.64
C PHE A 359 -6.18 -11.92 -6.39
N ASP A 360 -5.80 -12.79 -5.45
CA ASP A 360 -6.57 -13.98 -5.07
C ASP A 360 -7.90 -13.59 -4.40
N ALA A 361 -7.90 -12.49 -3.62
CA ALA A 361 -9.09 -11.96 -2.98
C ALA A 361 -9.93 -11.04 -3.90
N MET A 362 -9.44 -10.70 -5.10
CA MET A 362 -10.07 -9.69 -5.94
C MET A 362 -11.30 -10.22 -6.69
N ALA A 363 -12.43 -9.51 -6.55
CA ALA A 363 -13.67 -9.86 -7.25
C ALA A 363 -13.58 -9.57 -8.77
N PRO A 364 -14.07 -10.47 -9.64
CA PRO A 364 -14.20 -10.21 -11.07
C PRO A 364 -14.94 -8.90 -11.37
N GLY A 365 -14.37 -8.08 -12.24
CA GLY A 365 -14.92 -6.80 -12.64
C GLY A 365 -14.50 -5.63 -11.75
N ARG A 366 -13.80 -5.88 -10.64
CA ARG A 366 -13.22 -4.83 -9.80
C ARG A 366 -12.32 -3.91 -10.61
N VAL A 367 -12.44 -2.61 -10.40
CA VAL A 367 -11.54 -1.61 -10.97
C VAL A 367 -10.56 -1.17 -9.88
N PHE A 368 -9.29 -1.00 -10.24
CA PHE A 368 -8.21 -0.63 -9.32
C PHE A 368 -7.14 0.15 -10.10
N THR A 369 -6.29 0.92 -9.42
CA THR A 369 -5.17 1.65 -10.06
C THR A 369 -3.86 1.13 -9.49
N MET A 370 -3.02 0.61 -10.37
CA MET A 370 -1.77 -0.02 -10.02
C MET A 370 -0.64 0.61 -10.83
N ALA A 371 0.33 1.21 -10.14
CA ALA A 371 1.50 1.86 -10.73
C ALA A 371 1.14 2.81 -11.90
N GLY A 372 0.24 3.76 -11.64
CA GLY A 372 -0.16 4.82 -12.56
C GLY A 372 -1.17 4.41 -13.63
N GLU A 373 -1.53 3.12 -13.74
CA GLU A 373 -2.51 2.64 -14.72
C GLU A 373 -3.75 2.07 -14.02
N GLN A 374 -4.92 2.45 -14.53
CA GLN A 374 -6.19 1.92 -14.03
C GLN A 374 -6.56 0.65 -14.79
N TYR A 375 -6.82 -0.41 -14.05
CA TYR A 375 -7.17 -1.74 -14.53
C TYR A 375 -8.56 -2.15 -14.10
N ARG A 376 -9.09 -3.17 -14.78
CA ARG A 376 -10.22 -3.99 -14.36
C ARG A 376 -9.73 -5.43 -14.23
N TYR A 377 -10.02 -6.05 -13.09
CA TYR A 377 -9.76 -7.46 -12.84
C TYR A 377 -10.73 -8.34 -13.61
N LEU A 378 -10.23 -9.40 -14.26
CA LEU A 378 -11.05 -10.29 -15.08
C LEU A 378 -11.27 -11.65 -14.45
N GLU A 379 -10.21 -12.41 -14.19
CA GLU A 379 -10.31 -13.73 -13.60
C GLU A 379 -9.02 -14.16 -12.91
N ASP A 380 -9.19 -15.02 -11.91
CA ASP A 380 -8.16 -15.93 -11.42
C ASP A 380 -8.02 -17.09 -12.42
N MET A 381 -6.83 -17.25 -12.98
CA MET A 381 -6.47 -18.30 -13.94
C MET A 381 -5.82 -19.53 -13.26
N GLY A 382 -5.68 -19.50 -11.94
CA GLY A 382 -5.05 -20.50 -11.11
C GLY A 382 -3.52 -20.43 -11.14
N ASN A 383 -2.89 -21.09 -10.17
CA ASN A 383 -1.43 -21.08 -9.96
C ASN A 383 -0.87 -19.65 -9.78
N GLY A 384 -1.62 -18.78 -9.09
CA GLY A 384 -1.27 -17.38 -8.86
C GLY A 384 -1.28 -16.52 -10.13
N ASN A 385 -1.93 -16.95 -11.21
CA ASN A 385 -2.01 -16.16 -12.44
C ASN A 385 -3.34 -15.43 -12.52
N HIS A 386 -3.30 -14.14 -12.81
CA HIS A 386 -4.50 -13.30 -12.81
C HIS A 386 -4.58 -12.50 -14.08
N MET A 387 -5.74 -12.50 -14.73
CA MET A 387 -5.95 -11.70 -15.94
C MET A 387 -6.54 -10.34 -15.57
N ILE A 388 -5.92 -9.27 -16.06
CA ILE A 388 -6.38 -7.90 -15.89
C ILE A 388 -6.39 -7.17 -17.23
N ILE A 389 -7.29 -6.21 -17.39
CA ILE A 389 -7.42 -5.40 -18.60
C ILE A 389 -7.37 -3.93 -18.24
N ARG A 390 -6.78 -3.09 -19.08
CA ARG A 390 -6.85 -1.64 -18.91
C ARG A 390 -8.31 -1.20 -18.77
N HIS A 391 -8.62 -0.34 -17.80
CA HIS A 391 -10.00 0.04 -17.51
C HIS A 391 -10.64 0.77 -18.69
N GLU A 392 -9.96 1.78 -19.23
CA GLU A 392 -10.37 2.54 -20.42
C GLU A 392 -9.59 2.08 -21.67
N ALA A 393 -10.22 2.13 -22.85
CA ALA A 393 -9.52 1.88 -24.10
C ALA A 393 -8.59 3.06 -24.46
N ILE A 394 -7.46 2.76 -25.09
CA ILE A 394 -6.59 3.76 -25.72
C ILE A 394 -7.32 4.28 -26.96
N ARG A 395 -7.81 5.51 -26.86
CA ARG A 395 -8.65 6.16 -27.89
C ARG A 395 -7.84 6.55 -29.12
N GLU A 396 -8.55 6.87 -30.20
CA GLU A 396 -7.96 7.41 -31.44
C GLU A 396 -6.97 6.45 -32.11
N THR A 397 -7.22 5.14 -31.94
CA THR A 397 -6.42 4.06 -32.55
C THR A 397 -7.27 3.24 -33.50
N SER A 398 -6.62 2.56 -34.43
CA SER A 398 -7.24 1.67 -35.42
C SER A 398 -6.77 0.23 -35.24
N VAL A 399 -7.43 -0.70 -35.95
CA VAL A 399 -7.18 -2.15 -35.82
C VAL A 399 -5.79 -2.53 -36.32
N ASP A 400 -5.31 -1.89 -37.39
CA ASP A 400 -3.96 -2.08 -37.94
C ASP A 400 -2.86 -1.55 -37.02
N MET A 401 -3.17 -0.52 -36.20
CA MET A 401 -2.25 -0.01 -35.16
C MET A 401 -2.22 -0.89 -33.91
N GLN A 402 -3.15 -1.84 -33.75
CA GLN A 402 -3.32 -2.63 -32.51
C GLN A 402 -2.02 -3.26 -32.00
N PRO A 403 -1.18 -3.93 -32.83
CA PRO A 403 0.07 -4.51 -32.35
C PRO A 403 1.05 -3.47 -31.82
N GLN A 404 1.20 -2.32 -32.50
CA GLN A 404 2.12 -1.27 -32.10
C GLN A 404 1.65 -0.56 -30.82
N VAL A 405 0.34 -0.31 -30.70
CA VAL A 405 -0.24 0.35 -29.51
C VAL A 405 -0.06 -0.52 -28.27
N MET A 406 -0.30 -1.84 -28.38
CA MET A 406 -0.04 -2.78 -27.28
C MET A 406 1.43 -2.82 -26.89
N SER A 407 2.33 -2.87 -27.88
CA SER A 407 3.78 -2.89 -27.64
C SER A 407 4.25 -1.61 -26.93
N ASN A 408 3.76 -0.45 -27.37
CA ASN A 408 4.09 0.84 -26.75
C ASN A 408 3.57 0.93 -25.32
N TRP A 409 2.29 0.58 -25.10
CA TRP A 409 1.69 0.60 -23.77
C TRP A 409 2.41 -0.36 -22.82
N PHE A 410 2.66 -1.60 -23.24
CA PHE A 410 3.39 -2.58 -22.43
C PHE A 410 4.80 -2.08 -22.07
N SER A 411 5.51 -1.46 -23.01
CA SER A 411 6.86 -0.94 -22.77
C SER A 411 6.90 0.25 -21.81
N ALA A 412 5.80 1.00 -21.72
CA ALA A 412 5.65 2.16 -20.84
C ALA A 412 5.17 1.80 -19.43
N LEU A 413 4.73 0.56 -19.20
CA LEU A 413 4.37 0.10 -17.85
C LEU A 413 5.55 0.18 -16.90
N ASP A 414 5.22 0.41 -15.63
CA ASP A 414 6.18 0.33 -14.53
C ASP A 414 6.99 -0.98 -14.56
N ALA A 415 8.25 -0.91 -14.14
CA ALA A 415 9.18 -2.03 -14.20
C ALA A 415 8.72 -3.22 -13.34
N GLU A 416 8.10 -2.96 -12.18
CA GLU A 416 7.57 -4.00 -11.30
C GLU A 416 6.37 -4.70 -11.93
N VAL A 417 5.46 -3.93 -12.55
CA VAL A 417 4.32 -4.49 -13.29
C VAL A 417 4.81 -5.37 -14.45
N ARG A 418 5.79 -4.92 -15.22
CA ARG A 418 6.38 -5.74 -16.29
C ARG A 418 7.08 -6.98 -15.77
N GLY A 419 7.68 -6.90 -14.58
CA GLY A 419 8.37 -8.01 -13.92
C GLY A 419 7.45 -9.18 -13.56
N ILE A 420 6.17 -8.91 -13.29
CA ILE A 420 5.18 -9.94 -12.93
C ILE A 420 4.33 -10.42 -14.11
N VAL A 421 4.48 -9.86 -15.30
CA VAL A 421 3.69 -10.26 -16.48
C VAL A 421 4.11 -11.63 -17.01
N GLN A 422 3.12 -12.49 -17.21
CA GLN A 422 3.30 -13.86 -17.69
C GLN A 422 3.34 -13.96 -19.21
N PRO A 423 4.09 -14.94 -19.74
CA PRO A 423 4.16 -15.17 -21.17
C PRO A 423 2.84 -15.69 -21.72
N VAL A 424 2.41 -15.11 -22.85
CA VAL A 424 1.25 -15.58 -23.62
C VAL A 424 1.65 -15.89 -25.06
N SER A 425 0.93 -16.80 -25.69
CA SER A 425 1.12 -17.17 -27.10
C SER A 425 -0.12 -16.78 -27.90
N ILE A 426 -0.03 -15.69 -28.65
CA ILE A 426 -1.10 -15.29 -29.58
C ILE A 426 -0.89 -16.00 -30.92
N PRO A 427 -1.93 -16.64 -31.50
CA PRO A 427 -1.80 -17.32 -32.79
C PRO A 427 -1.32 -16.37 -33.89
N ALA A 428 -0.34 -16.80 -34.69
CA ALA A 428 0.13 -16.02 -35.85
C ALA A 428 -0.99 -15.73 -36.87
N VAL A 429 -1.98 -16.61 -36.95
CA VAL A 429 -3.23 -16.41 -37.67
C VAL A 429 -4.38 -16.59 -36.69
N VAL A 430 -5.01 -15.48 -36.31
CA VAL A 430 -6.12 -15.48 -35.36
C VAL A 430 -7.36 -16.07 -36.03
N PRO A 431 -8.05 -17.06 -35.41
CA PRO A 431 -9.30 -17.58 -35.92
C PRO A 431 -10.37 -16.49 -36.04
N GLY A 432 -11.04 -16.42 -37.19
CA GLY A 432 -12.14 -15.49 -37.44
C GLY A 432 -13.50 -16.16 -37.59
N ILE A 433 -14.56 -15.39 -37.38
CA ILE A 433 -15.94 -15.80 -37.69
C ILE A 433 -16.75 -14.62 -38.20
N ASN A 434 -17.36 -14.78 -39.38
CA ASN A 434 -18.19 -13.72 -39.98
C ASN A 434 -19.46 -13.50 -39.14
N GLU A 435 -19.77 -12.23 -38.89
CA GLU A 435 -21.01 -11.80 -38.23
C GLU A 435 -22.27 -12.37 -38.89
N ASP A 436 -22.31 -12.52 -40.23
CA ASP A 436 -23.46 -13.10 -40.94
C ASP A 436 -23.74 -14.56 -40.54
N VAL A 437 -22.73 -15.27 -40.03
CA VAL A 437 -22.86 -16.63 -39.48
C VAL A 437 -23.51 -16.58 -38.10
N VAL A 438 -23.33 -15.48 -37.36
CA VAL A 438 -23.97 -15.20 -36.07
C VAL A 438 -25.37 -14.62 -36.32
N SER A 439 -26.31 -15.49 -36.69
CA SER A 439 -27.67 -15.08 -37.07
C SER A 439 -28.61 -14.82 -35.89
N THR A 440 -28.27 -15.27 -34.67
CA THR A 440 -29.11 -15.15 -33.46
C THR A 440 -28.28 -14.93 -32.20
N TRP A 441 -28.92 -14.37 -31.15
CA TRP A 441 -28.27 -13.95 -29.90
C TRP A 441 -29.01 -14.47 -28.66
N GLU A 442 -28.26 -14.80 -27.61
CA GLU A 442 -28.74 -15.22 -26.29
C GLU A 442 -28.42 -14.15 -25.23
N GLY A 443 -29.31 -13.95 -24.25
CA GLY A 443 -29.14 -12.97 -23.17
C GLY A 443 -29.37 -11.50 -23.57
N GLY A 444 -29.84 -11.26 -24.80
CA GLY A 444 -30.10 -9.93 -25.36
C GLY A 444 -29.56 -9.82 -26.78
N PHE A 445 -30.07 -8.85 -27.55
CA PHE A 445 -29.53 -8.59 -28.89
C PHE A 445 -28.04 -8.25 -28.78
N ARG A 446 -27.17 -8.95 -29.54
CA ARG A 446 -25.72 -8.72 -29.53
C ARG A 446 -25.02 -8.90 -28.17
N TRP A 447 -25.60 -9.69 -27.27
CA TRP A 447 -24.97 -10.08 -26.00
C TRP A 447 -24.00 -11.25 -26.18
N ILE A 448 -24.50 -12.46 -26.49
CA ILE A 448 -23.71 -13.67 -26.72
C ILE A 448 -24.24 -14.37 -27.99
N PRO A 449 -23.39 -14.85 -28.90
CA PRO A 449 -23.82 -15.65 -30.05
C PRO A 449 -24.64 -16.86 -29.61
N ALA A 450 -25.85 -17.04 -30.15
CA ALA A 450 -26.69 -18.16 -29.77
C ALA A 450 -26.06 -19.49 -30.16
N GLY A 451 -26.15 -20.49 -29.29
CA GLY A 451 -25.50 -21.78 -29.47
C GLY A 451 -23.97 -21.73 -29.37
N TRP A 452 -23.37 -20.68 -28.80
CA TRP A 452 -21.90 -20.59 -28.59
C TRP A 452 -21.31 -21.86 -27.98
N ALA A 453 -21.98 -22.44 -26.99
CA ALA A 453 -21.51 -23.63 -26.28
C ALA A 453 -21.68 -24.95 -27.08
N THR A 454 -22.59 -25.00 -28.06
CA THR A 454 -23.03 -26.28 -28.65
C THR A 454 -22.86 -26.35 -30.16
N ASN A 455 -22.86 -25.22 -30.87
CA ASN A 455 -22.79 -25.16 -32.32
C ASN A 455 -21.33 -25.31 -32.81
N PRO A 456 -21.01 -26.34 -33.61
CA PRO A 456 -19.65 -26.58 -34.09
C PRO A 456 -19.03 -25.44 -34.90
N VAL A 457 -19.85 -24.54 -35.46
CA VAL A 457 -19.35 -23.38 -36.23
C VAL A 457 -18.45 -22.47 -35.39
N PHE A 458 -18.65 -22.47 -34.06
CA PHE A 458 -17.84 -21.68 -33.14
C PHE A 458 -16.58 -22.40 -32.65
N ASN A 459 -16.34 -23.69 -32.99
CA ASN A 459 -15.27 -24.47 -32.38
C ASN A 459 -13.89 -23.80 -32.47
N THR A 460 -13.51 -23.30 -33.64
CA THR A 460 -12.19 -22.70 -33.84
C THR A 460 -12.05 -21.37 -33.10
N VAL A 461 -13.06 -20.49 -33.17
CA VAL A 461 -13.03 -19.20 -32.46
C VAL A 461 -13.16 -19.36 -30.95
N ARG A 462 -13.94 -20.33 -30.50
CA ARG A 462 -14.12 -20.66 -29.08
C ARG A 462 -12.87 -21.25 -28.44
N ALA A 463 -12.03 -21.92 -29.23
CA ALA A 463 -10.74 -22.43 -28.79
C ALA A 463 -9.66 -21.35 -28.67
N ASP A 464 -9.87 -20.15 -29.25
CA ASP A 464 -8.96 -18.99 -29.10
C ASP A 464 -9.14 -18.30 -27.74
N ARG A 465 -9.09 -19.05 -26.64
CA ARG A 465 -9.02 -18.50 -25.28
C ARG A 465 -7.60 -18.15 -24.92
N THR A 466 -7.40 -16.99 -24.32
CA THR A 466 -6.06 -16.59 -23.86
C THR A 466 -5.67 -17.38 -22.62
N ALA A 467 -4.44 -17.87 -22.58
CA ALA A 467 -3.87 -18.59 -21.45
C ALA A 467 -2.37 -18.34 -21.34
N VAL A 468 -1.82 -18.55 -20.15
CA VAL A 468 -0.37 -18.57 -19.92
C VAL A 468 0.27 -19.66 -20.78
N SER A 469 1.36 -19.33 -21.45
CA SER A 469 2.10 -20.24 -22.32
C SER A 469 3.59 -20.12 -22.05
N SER A 470 4.20 -21.20 -21.56
CA SER A 470 5.65 -21.24 -21.29
C SER A 470 6.52 -21.09 -22.55
N SER A 471 5.94 -21.28 -23.74
CA SER A 471 6.59 -21.03 -25.04
C SER A 471 6.29 -19.62 -25.59
N GLY A 472 5.48 -18.84 -24.89
CA GLY A 472 5.10 -17.47 -25.28
C GLY A 472 6.11 -16.42 -24.84
N THR A 473 5.72 -15.16 -24.95
CA THR A 473 6.50 -14.01 -24.50
C THR A 473 5.64 -13.14 -23.58
N PRO A 474 6.20 -12.56 -22.49
CA PRO A 474 5.50 -11.55 -21.69
C PRO A 474 5.13 -10.38 -22.59
N GLN A 475 3.82 -10.15 -22.77
CA GLN A 475 3.30 -9.12 -23.66
C GLN A 475 1.85 -8.77 -23.31
N ALA A 476 1.44 -7.56 -23.69
CA ALA A 476 0.03 -7.19 -23.73
C ALA A 476 -0.68 -7.80 -24.94
N PHE A 477 -1.98 -8.05 -24.82
CA PHE A 477 -2.82 -8.62 -25.87
C PHE A 477 -4.23 -8.01 -25.89
N ALA A 478 -4.95 -8.16 -27.01
CA ALA A 478 -6.40 -7.90 -27.05
C ALA A 478 -7.15 -9.19 -26.76
N LEU A 479 -8.25 -9.09 -26.02
CA LEU A 479 -9.16 -10.21 -25.80
C LEU A 479 -9.72 -10.74 -27.12
N SER A 480 -9.91 -12.06 -27.21
CA SER A 480 -10.67 -12.67 -28.30
C SER A 480 -12.17 -12.58 -28.05
N LEU A 481 -12.95 -12.93 -29.06
CA LEU A 481 -14.38 -13.19 -28.90
C LEU A 481 -14.64 -14.29 -27.84
N ALA A 482 -13.78 -15.30 -27.74
CA ALA A 482 -13.94 -16.36 -26.75
C ALA A 482 -13.71 -15.88 -25.32
N ASP A 483 -12.71 -15.02 -25.12
CA ASP A 483 -12.45 -14.40 -23.82
C ASP A 483 -13.66 -13.55 -23.41
N VAL A 484 -14.16 -12.69 -24.30
CA VAL A 484 -15.33 -11.84 -24.02
C VAL A 484 -16.56 -12.66 -23.67
N VAL A 485 -16.88 -13.71 -24.43
CA VAL A 485 -18.05 -14.55 -24.16
C VAL A 485 -17.91 -15.26 -22.80
N HIS A 486 -16.71 -15.76 -22.46
CA HIS A 486 -16.46 -16.37 -21.16
C HIS A 486 -16.64 -15.41 -19.99
N PHE A 487 -16.17 -14.17 -20.15
CA PHE A 487 -16.27 -13.13 -19.14
C PHE A 487 -17.67 -12.54 -18.96
N SER A 488 -18.59 -12.90 -19.85
CA SER A 488 -19.92 -12.31 -19.94
C SER A 488 -20.99 -13.14 -19.22
N THR A 489 -20.82 -13.29 -17.91
CA THR A 489 -21.74 -14.02 -17.03
C THR A 489 -22.23 -13.12 -15.92
N GLU A 490 -23.37 -13.44 -15.29
CA GLU A 490 -23.98 -12.61 -14.23
C GLU A 490 -23.04 -12.31 -13.05
N THR A 491 -22.07 -13.18 -12.78
CA THR A 491 -21.07 -13.06 -11.71
C THR A 491 -19.65 -12.82 -12.24
N GLY A 492 -19.49 -12.67 -13.56
CA GLY A 492 -18.21 -12.45 -14.22
C GLY A 492 -17.84 -10.97 -14.29
N PRO A 493 -16.69 -10.63 -14.89
CA PRO A 493 -16.23 -9.25 -14.96
C PRO A 493 -17.03 -8.38 -15.94
N PHE A 494 -17.84 -8.98 -16.83
CA PHE A 494 -18.79 -8.29 -17.70
C PHE A 494 -20.23 -8.77 -17.44
N PRO A 495 -20.86 -8.40 -16.31
CA PRO A 495 -22.16 -8.94 -15.91
C PRO A 495 -23.33 -8.42 -16.73
N ASN A 496 -23.14 -7.32 -17.46
CA ASN A 496 -24.14 -6.72 -18.31
C ASN A 496 -23.48 -5.92 -19.43
N PHE A 497 -24.30 -5.45 -20.37
CA PHE A 497 -23.91 -4.59 -21.48
C PHE A 497 -23.06 -3.40 -21.04
N ARG A 498 -23.51 -2.65 -20.03
CA ARG A 498 -22.81 -1.45 -19.54
C ARG A 498 -21.40 -1.74 -19.06
N GLU A 499 -21.23 -2.78 -18.25
CA GLU A 499 -19.94 -3.15 -17.68
C GLU A 499 -18.97 -3.78 -18.70
N ARG A 500 -19.48 -4.29 -19.83
CA ARG A 500 -18.64 -4.79 -20.94
C ARG A 500 -17.96 -3.66 -21.73
N ALA A 501 -18.57 -2.47 -21.76
CA ALA A 501 -17.94 -1.31 -22.40
C ALA A 501 -16.60 -0.96 -21.73
N GLY A 502 -15.72 -0.28 -22.46
CA GLY A 502 -14.52 0.30 -21.86
C GLY A 502 -14.90 1.44 -20.90
N GLY A 503 -14.00 1.76 -19.97
CA GLY A 503 -14.13 2.91 -19.08
C GLY A 503 -14.57 4.18 -19.82
N ARG A 504 -15.40 4.99 -19.18
CA ARG A 504 -16.06 6.17 -19.79
C ARG A 504 -16.91 5.86 -21.04
N GLY A 505 -17.39 4.63 -21.18
CA GLY A 505 -18.20 4.20 -22.33
C GLY A 505 -17.38 4.10 -23.62
N THR A 506 -16.11 3.76 -23.52
CA THR A 506 -15.24 3.65 -24.71
C THR A 506 -15.53 2.38 -25.52
N LEU A 507 -15.54 2.55 -26.84
CA LEU A 507 -15.48 1.46 -27.82
C LEU A 507 -14.14 0.74 -27.68
N TRP A 508 -14.11 -0.58 -27.90
CA TRP A 508 -12.82 -1.29 -27.98
C TRP A 508 -12.80 -2.50 -28.91
N PHE A 509 -11.64 -2.78 -29.50
CA PHE A 509 -11.43 -3.83 -30.49
C PHE A 509 -11.02 -5.16 -29.88
N LEU A 510 -11.53 -6.26 -30.44
CA LEU A 510 -11.07 -7.62 -30.17
C LEU A 510 -9.98 -8.00 -31.17
N ARG A 511 -9.20 -9.04 -30.84
CA ARG A 511 -8.25 -9.63 -31.81
C ARG A 511 -8.93 -10.50 -32.87
N THR A 512 -10.15 -10.98 -32.60
CA THR A 512 -10.89 -11.91 -33.47
C THR A 512 -11.43 -11.16 -34.71
N PRO A 513 -11.00 -11.53 -35.94
CA PRO A 513 -11.54 -10.93 -37.14
C PRO A 513 -12.94 -11.47 -37.46
N SER A 514 -13.78 -10.64 -38.07
CA SER A 514 -15.07 -11.05 -38.64
C SER A 514 -14.93 -11.41 -40.13
N THR A 515 -14.23 -10.56 -40.88
CA THR A 515 -13.85 -10.79 -42.28
C THR A 515 -12.41 -10.35 -42.48
N ALA A 516 -11.90 -10.37 -43.72
CA ALA A 516 -10.59 -9.82 -44.04
C ALA A 516 -10.47 -8.31 -43.79
N ILE A 517 -11.60 -7.60 -43.63
CA ILE A 517 -11.63 -6.14 -43.48
C ILE A 517 -12.40 -5.65 -42.23
N ASN A 518 -13.12 -6.54 -41.54
CA ASN A 518 -13.90 -6.21 -40.34
C ASN A 518 -13.34 -6.94 -39.13
N THR A 519 -13.26 -6.26 -37.97
CA THR A 519 -12.93 -6.89 -36.70
C THR A 519 -14.11 -6.89 -35.75
N TRP A 520 -14.17 -7.90 -34.86
CA TRP A 520 -15.10 -7.86 -33.75
C TRP A 520 -14.72 -6.77 -32.75
N ASN A 521 -15.72 -6.11 -32.20
CA ASN A 521 -15.55 -4.99 -31.28
C ASN A 521 -16.73 -4.88 -30.32
N ILE A 522 -16.50 -4.14 -29.24
CA ILE A 522 -17.52 -3.74 -28.27
C ILE A 522 -17.85 -2.29 -28.50
N VAL A 523 -19.10 -2.00 -28.87
CA VAL A 523 -19.54 -0.64 -29.23
C VAL A 523 -20.42 -0.02 -28.17
N PRO A 524 -20.27 1.30 -27.93
CA PRO A 524 -21.09 2.02 -26.98
C PRO A 524 -22.48 2.39 -27.52
N ASN A 525 -22.77 2.25 -28.82
CA ASN A 525 -24.14 2.39 -29.31
C ASN A 525 -24.33 1.70 -30.68
N ILE A 526 -25.45 1.01 -30.88
CA ILE A 526 -25.85 0.41 -32.17
C ILE A 526 -27.13 1.06 -32.72
N LEU A 527 -27.92 1.75 -31.89
CA LEU A 527 -29.17 2.40 -32.30
C LEU A 527 -29.17 3.89 -31.93
N PRO A 528 -29.45 4.82 -32.87
CA PRO A 528 -29.40 6.27 -32.62
C PRO A 528 -30.31 6.81 -31.48
N GLN A 529 -31.14 5.97 -30.86
CA GLN A 529 -32.11 6.34 -29.82
C GLN A 529 -31.99 5.54 -28.51
N SER A 530 -31.02 4.61 -28.37
CA SER A 530 -30.81 3.86 -27.13
C SER A 530 -29.56 4.33 -26.38
N LEU A 531 -29.61 4.32 -25.04
CA LEU A 531 -28.45 4.48 -24.14
C LEU A 531 -27.66 3.17 -23.96
N ASP A 532 -27.95 2.13 -24.76
CA ASP A 532 -27.43 0.79 -24.58
C ASP A 532 -26.00 0.66 -25.15
N ILE A 533 -25.03 0.52 -24.25
CA ILE A 533 -23.59 0.43 -24.53
C ILE A 533 -23.08 -1.00 -24.33
N GLY A 534 -22.01 -1.41 -25.02
CA GLY A 534 -21.30 -2.66 -24.74
C GLY A 534 -21.75 -3.90 -25.54
N HIS A 535 -22.32 -3.67 -26.73
CA HIS A 535 -22.76 -4.74 -27.62
C HIS A 535 -21.62 -5.31 -28.47
N LEU A 536 -21.68 -6.60 -28.80
CA LEU A 536 -20.82 -7.20 -29.83
C LEU A 536 -21.20 -6.68 -31.23
N ASN A 537 -20.18 -6.32 -32.00
CA ASN A 537 -20.36 -5.83 -33.36
C ASN A 537 -19.17 -6.16 -34.26
N ALA A 538 -19.38 -6.15 -35.58
CA ALA A 538 -18.33 -6.32 -36.58
C ALA A 538 -18.36 -5.16 -37.58
N ILE A 539 -17.40 -4.25 -37.47
CA ILE A 539 -17.29 -3.07 -38.35
C ILE A 539 -15.84 -2.94 -38.83
N SER A 540 -15.69 -2.39 -40.05
CA SER A 540 -14.39 -1.97 -40.58
C SER A 540 -13.97 -0.63 -39.95
N PHE A 541 -12.95 -0.68 -39.09
CA PHE A 541 -12.23 0.50 -38.60
C PHE A 541 -10.76 0.52 -39.08
N MET A 542 -10.45 -0.15 -40.19
CA MET A 542 -9.07 -0.34 -40.64
C MET A 542 -8.35 0.93 -41.10
N ASN A 543 -9.04 2.06 -41.30
CA ASN A 543 -8.44 3.32 -41.76
C ASN A 543 -9.16 4.58 -41.23
N ASP A 544 -10.12 4.42 -40.30
CA ASP A 544 -10.98 5.53 -39.90
C ASP A 544 -10.53 6.09 -38.54
N HIS A 545 -9.69 7.13 -38.60
CA HIS A 545 -9.27 7.92 -37.42
C HIS A 545 -10.45 8.69 -36.77
N GLN A 546 -11.68 8.59 -37.30
CA GLN A 546 -12.80 9.43 -36.87
C GLN A 546 -13.62 8.92 -35.68
N VAL A 547 -13.28 7.79 -35.06
CA VAL A 547 -13.99 7.36 -33.85
C VAL A 547 -13.30 7.92 -32.60
N GLY A 548 -13.55 9.19 -32.29
CA GLY A 548 -13.11 9.86 -31.04
C GLY A 548 -13.65 9.24 -29.74
N SER A 549 -14.28 8.06 -29.82
CA SER A 549 -14.96 7.36 -28.72
C SER A 549 -14.39 5.98 -28.39
N GLY A 550 -13.29 5.50 -29.00
CA GLY A 550 -12.69 4.20 -28.61
C GLY A 550 -11.41 3.78 -29.33
N GLY A 551 -10.97 2.55 -29.10
CA GLY A 551 -9.74 2.00 -29.70
C GLY A 551 -9.21 0.70 -29.07
N VAL A 552 -7.88 0.57 -28.95
CA VAL A 552 -7.21 -0.63 -28.42
C VAL A 552 -7.36 -0.71 -26.90
N ARG A 553 -7.73 -1.86 -26.35
CA ARG A 553 -7.83 -2.08 -24.90
C ARG A 553 -6.92 -3.23 -24.47
N PRO A 554 -5.68 -2.92 -24.02
CA PRO A 554 -4.70 -3.94 -23.67
C PRO A 554 -5.10 -4.74 -22.43
N ALA A 555 -4.85 -6.04 -22.45
CA ALA A 555 -4.90 -6.95 -21.32
C ALA A 555 -3.54 -7.61 -21.09
N ILE A 556 -3.27 -8.01 -19.86
CA ILE A 556 -2.08 -8.77 -19.43
C ILE A 556 -2.50 -9.87 -18.44
N ILE A 557 -1.66 -10.87 -18.31
CA ILE A 557 -1.74 -11.86 -17.21
C ILE A 557 -0.58 -11.55 -16.27
N VAL A 558 -0.85 -11.33 -15.00
CA VAL A 558 0.16 -11.09 -13.96
C VAL A 558 0.27 -12.32 -13.05
N HIS A 559 1.42 -12.48 -12.38
CA HIS A 559 1.65 -13.54 -11.42
C HIS A 559 1.98 -12.98 -10.05
N GLN A 560 1.25 -13.44 -9.03
CA GLN A 560 1.49 -13.12 -7.63
C GLN A 560 1.70 -14.40 -6.81
#